data_AF-A0A2V7V7X7-F1
#
_entry.id   AF-A0A2V7V7X7-F1
#
_cell.length_a   1.000
_cell.length_b   1.000
_cell.length_c   1.000
_cell.angle_alpha   90.00
_cell.angle_beta   90.00
_cell.angle_gamma   90.00
#
_symmetry.space_group_name_H-M   'P 1'
#
loop_
_entity.id
_entity.type
_entity.pdbx_description
1 polymer ?
#
loop_
_entity_poly.entity_id
_entity_poly.type
_entity_poly.pdbx_seq_one_letter_code
_entity_poly.pdbx_strand_id
1 'polypeptide(L)' 'AGGPHVYVGSSNGKVYRLDYDTGVTLLTFPLGDPLAPAAVGSPTLDLAGGFLYVGTEAGIVYAVQIP' A
#
# COMPACT_ATOMS: atom_id res chain seq x y z
N ALA A 1 13.84 -14.33 9.33
CA ALA A 1 12.66 -14.11 10.16
C ALA A 1 11.67 -13.30 9.33
N GLY A 2 10.66 -13.97 8.75
CA GLY A 2 9.63 -13.34 7.94
C GLY A 2 8.34 -13.31 8.74
N GLY A 3 8.24 -12.36 9.67
CA GLY A 3 6.96 -12.08 10.34
C GLY A 3 5.92 -11.58 9.34
N PRO A 4 4.63 -11.59 9.69
CA PRO A 4 3.59 -11.01 8.83
C PRO A 4 3.93 -9.55 8.52
N HIS A 5 3.54 -9.07 7.33
CA HIS A 5 3.72 -7.67 6.95
C HIS A 5 2.39 -6.94 7.07
N VAL A 6 2.44 -5.71 7.60
CA VAL A 6 1.25 -4.85 7.69
C VAL A 6 1.30 -3.85 6.55
N TYR A 7 0.22 -3.77 5.78
CA TYR A 7 0.09 -2.80 4.68
C TYR A 7 -0.97 -1.76 5.01
N VAL A 8 -0.62 -0.49 4.86
CA VAL A 8 -1.48 0.64 5.24
C VAL A 8 -1.51 1.67 4.12
N GLY A 9 -2.69 2.02 3.64
CA GLY A 9 -2.89 3.14 2.73
C GLY A 9 -2.98 4.48 3.48
N SER A 10 -2.56 5.57 2.84
CA SER A 10 -2.50 6.89 3.43
C SER A 10 -3.11 7.97 2.53
N SER A 11 -3.59 9.05 3.14
CA SER A 11 -4.13 10.22 2.45
C SER A 11 -3.09 10.96 1.59
N ASN A 12 -1.80 10.62 1.69
CA ASN A 12 -0.74 11.18 0.86
C ASN A 12 -0.46 10.41 -0.44
N GLY A 13 -1.36 9.51 -0.85
CA GLY A 13 -1.25 8.75 -2.10
C GLY A 13 -0.22 7.63 -2.07
N LYS A 14 0.05 7.07 -0.88
CA LYS A 14 1.04 5.99 -0.71
C LYS A 14 0.46 4.81 0.06
N VAL A 15 0.98 3.63 -0.26
CA VAL A 15 0.85 2.44 0.59
C VAL A 15 2.19 2.20 1.28
N TYR A 16 2.14 1.87 2.57
CA TYR A 16 3.30 1.55 3.39
C TYR A 16 3.30 0.09 3.76
N ARG A 17 4.47 -0.55 3.72
CA ARG A 17 4.71 -1.84 4.39
C ARG A 17 5.41 -1.55 5.69
N LEU A 18 4.83 -2.02 6.79
CA LEU A 18 5.41 -1.90 8.11
C LEU A 18 5.91 -3.26 8.59
N ASP A 19 6.95 -3.22 9.40
CA ASP A 19 7.32 -4.31 10.27
C ASP A 19 6.20 -4.55 11.28
N TYR A 20 5.77 -5.80 11.44
CA TYR A 20 4.61 -6.12 12.27
C TYR A 20 4.88 -5.92 13.77
N ASP A 21 6.10 -6.21 14.23
CA ASP A 21 6.44 -6.16 15.64
C ASP A 21 6.70 -4.72 16.11
N THR A 22 7.37 -3.93 15.26
CA THR A 22 7.85 -2.58 15.63
C THR A 22 7.02 -1.45 15.03
N GLY A 23 6.24 -1.71 13.98
CA GLY A 23 5.52 -0.68 13.23
C GLY A 23 6.43 0.21 12.35
N VAL A 24 7.72 -0.10 12.27
CA VAL A 24 8.68 0.66 11.44
C VAL A 24 8.36 0.46 9.97
N THR A 25 8.35 1.55 9.20
CA THR A 25 8.18 1.49 7.75
C THR A 25 9.36 0.77 7.09
N LEU A 26 9.08 -0.34 6.43
CA LEU A 26 10.02 -1.13 5.64
C LEU A 26 10.05 -0.69 4.18
N LEU A 27 8.88 -0.46 3.57
CA LEU A 27 8.75 -0.04 2.17
C LEU A 27 7.64 1.00 1.99
N THR A 28 7.76 1.79 0.93
CA THR A 28 6.76 2.77 0.50
C THR A 28 6.47 2.58 -0.98
N PHE A 29 5.18 2.52 -1.32
CA PHE A 29 4.68 2.38 -2.68
C PHE A 29 3.92 3.67 -3.03
N PRO A 30 4.53 4.61 -3.78
CA PRO A 30 3.83 5.78 -4.28
C PRO A 30 2.87 5.39 -5.40
N LEU A 31 1.65 5.94 -5.36
CA LEU A 31 0.60 5.67 -6.32
C LEU A 31 0.20 6.95 -7.04
N GLY A 32 -0.03 6.85 -8.34
CA GLY A 32 -0.45 7.98 -9.17
C GLY A 32 0.65 9.03 -9.35
N ASP A 33 0.22 10.29 -9.52
CA ASP A 33 1.11 11.42 -9.75
C ASP A 33 1.69 11.95 -8.42
N PRO A 34 3.03 11.97 -8.25
CA PRO A 34 3.67 12.54 -7.07
C PRO A 34 3.40 14.04 -6.87
N LEU A 35 3.07 14.79 -7.93
CA LEU A 35 2.77 16.22 -7.87
C LEU A 35 1.31 16.50 -7.53
N ALA A 36 0.43 15.51 -7.70
CA ALA A 36 -0.99 15.59 -7.41
C ALA A 36 -1.48 14.27 -6.79
N PRO A 37 -1.02 13.93 -5.56
CA PRO A 37 -1.38 12.68 -4.92
C PRO A 37 -2.87 12.66 -4.57
N ALA A 38 -3.54 11.56 -4.90
CA ALA A 38 -4.89 11.27 -4.46
C ALA A 38 -4.84 10.42 -3.19
N ALA A 39 -5.70 10.71 -2.21
CA ALA A 39 -5.81 9.88 -1.01
C ALA A 39 -6.11 8.42 -1.40
N VAL A 40 -5.40 7.47 -0.77
CA VAL A 40 -5.67 6.04 -0.95
C VAL A 40 -6.35 5.45 0.27
N GLY A 41 -7.27 4.51 0.02
CA GLY A 41 -8.04 3.81 1.06
C GLY A 41 -7.28 2.63 1.69
N SER A 42 -8.03 1.75 2.35
CA SER A 42 -7.47 0.52 2.91
C SER A 42 -7.13 -0.49 1.80
N PRO A 43 -5.94 -1.10 1.79
CA PRO A 43 -5.57 -2.09 0.80
C PRO A 43 -6.19 -3.46 1.12
N THR A 44 -6.49 -4.25 0.09
CA THR A 44 -6.80 -5.69 0.18
C THR A 44 -5.63 -6.50 -0.36
N LEU A 45 -5.31 -7.61 0.31
CA LEU A 45 -4.16 -8.46 -0.01
C LEU A 45 -4.59 -9.75 -0.70
N ASP A 46 -4.07 -9.99 -1.90
CA ASP A 46 -4.08 -11.29 -2.58
C ASP A 46 -2.71 -11.95 -2.40
N LEU A 47 -2.64 -12.92 -1.48
CA LEU A 47 -1.43 -13.68 -1.22
C LEU A 47 -1.11 -14.69 -2.32
N ALA A 48 -2.10 -15.15 -3.10
CA ALA A 48 -1.88 -16.13 -4.15
C ALA A 48 -1.27 -15.46 -5.39
N GLY A 49 -1.74 -14.26 -5.74
CA GLY A 49 -1.22 -13.44 -6.83
C GLY A 49 -0.03 -12.56 -6.43
N GLY A 50 0.16 -12.29 -5.13
CA GLY A 50 1.19 -11.37 -4.64
C GLY A 50 0.88 -9.91 -4.95
N PHE A 51 -0.39 -9.51 -4.82
CA PHE A 51 -0.84 -8.15 -5.10
C PHE A 51 -1.56 -7.51 -3.91
N LEU A 52 -1.37 -6.20 -3.78
CA LEU A 52 -2.28 -5.34 -3.03
C LEU A 52 -3.20 -4.58 -3.99
N TYR A 53 -4.48 -4.55 -3.66
CA TYR A 53 -5.48 -3.76 -4.37
C TYR A 53 -5.93 -2.60 -3.49
N VAL A 54 -5.90 -1.38 -4.03
CA VAL A 54 -6.28 -0.18 -3.27
C VAL A 54 -6.99 0.83 -4.16
N GLY A 55 -8.13 1.32 -3.68
CA GLY A 55 -8.88 2.40 -4.31
C GLY A 55 -8.39 3.78 -3.88
N THR A 56 -8.57 4.77 -4.74
CA THR A 56 -8.27 6.19 -4.45
C THR A 56 -9.52 7.05 -4.51
N GLU A 57 -9.47 8.23 -3.92
CA GLU A 57 -10.56 9.23 -4.01
C GLU A 57 -10.80 9.73 -5.44
N ALA A 58 -9.81 9.61 -6.33
CA ALA A 58 -9.94 9.92 -7.75
C ALA A 58 -10.72 8.84 -8.55
N GLY A 59 -11.22 7.81 -7.89
CA GLY A 59 -11.96 6.71 -8.52
C GLY A 59 -11.07 5.71 -9.26
N ILE A 60 -9.76 5.71 -8.98
CA ILE A 60 -8.79 4.78 -9.59
C ILE A 60 -8.53 3.62 -8.62
N VAL A 61 -8.44 2.40 -9.15
CA VAL A 61 -7.99 1.22 -8.38
C VAL A 61 -6.61 0.80 -8.88
N TYR A 62 -5.65 0.72 -7.97
CA TYR A 62 -4.29 0.26 -8.25
C TYR A 62 -4.11 -1.19 -7.81
N ALA A 63 -3.39 -1.96 -8.63
CA ALA A 63 -2.79 -3.23 -8.25
C ALA A 63 -1.28 -3.02 -8.06
N VAL A 64 -0.76 -3.35 -6.88
CA VAL A 64 0.65 -3.18 -6.51
C VAL A 64 1.24 -4.56 -6.27
N GLN A 65 2.21 -4.96 -7.09
CA GLN A 65 2.97 -6.18 -6.85
C GLN A 65 3.76 -6.02 -5.54
N ILE A 66 3.59 -6.97 -4.62
CA ILE A 66 4.40 -7.03 -3.41
C ILE A 66 5.60 -7.97 -3.59
N PRO A 67 6.77 -7.60 -3.05
CA PRO A 67 7.98 -8.41 -3.13
C PRO A 67 7.98 -9.57 -2.12
#